data_AF-A0A7C6V656-F1
#
_entry.id   AF-A0A7C6V656-F1
#
_cell.length_a   1.000
_cell.length_b   1.000
_cell.length_c   1.000
_cell.angle_alpha   90.00
_cell.angle_beta   90.00
_cell.angle_gamma   90.00
#
_symmetry.space_group_name_H-M   'P 1'
#
loop_
_entity.id
_entity.type
_entity.pdbx_description
1 polymer ?
#
loop_
_entity_poly.entity_id
_entity_poly.type
_entity_poly.pdbx_seq_one_letter_code
_entity_poly.pdbx_strand_id
1 'polypeptide(L)' 'MVETWACGDKAVLYSDDSRVWQAALEAGLKPMAEYRRPDGVLFAKQFVGDGEVVQRVVEKVKEMVK' A
#
# COMPACT_ATOMS: atom_id res chain seq x y z
N MET A 1 -7.04 8.68 -1.40
CA MET A 1 -6.30 8.45 -2.67
C MET A 1 -5.35 7.28 -2.43
N VAL A 2 -5.36 6.29 -3.33
CA VAL A 2 -4.53 5.08 -3.22
C VAL A 2 -3.61 5.02 -4.44
N GLU A 3 -2.33 4.85 -4.21
CA GLU A 3 -1.32 4.66 -5.26
C GLU A 3 -0.66 3.30 -5.09
N THR A 4 -0.34 2.64 -6.21
CA THR A 4 0.40 1.37 -6.21
C THR A 4 1.49 1.36 -7.27
N TRP A 5 2.59 0.67 -6.99
CA TRP A 5 3.68 0.46 -7.95
C TRP A 5 4.42 -0.84 -7.67
N ALA A 6 5.10 -1.36 -8.70
CA ALA A 6 5.98 -2.52 -8.57
C ALA A 6 7.30 -2.16 -7.87
N CYS A 7 7.77 -3.04 -6.99
CA CYS A 7 9.03 -2.93 -6.28
C CYS A 7 9.74 -4.29 -6.29
N GLY A 8 10.50 -4.56 -7.36
CA GLY A 8 11.07 -5.88 -7.62
C GLY A 8 9.95 -6.89 -7.89
N ASP A 9 9.98 -8.02 -7.18
CA ASP A 9 8.93 -9.06 -7.24
C ASP A 9 7.68 -8.70 -6.40
N LYS A 10 7.74 -7.59 -5.65
CA LYS A 10 6.66 -7.14 -4.76
C LYS A 10 5.90 -5.96 -5.34
N ALA A 11 4.80 -5.61 -4.69
CA ALA A 11 4.09 -4.37 -4.93
C ALA A 11 4.05 -3.53 -3.66
N VAL A 12 4.02 -2.21 -3.87
CA VAL A 12 3.85 -1.22 -2.82
C VAL A 12 2.47 -0.61 -2.94
N LEU A 13 1.83 -0.39 -1.80
CA LEU A 13 0.59 0.35 -1.63
C LEU A 13 0.86 1.57 -0.77
N TYR A 14 0.45 2.73 -1.26
CA TYR A 14 0.48 4.00 -0.54
C TYR A 14 -0.92 4.59 -0.44
N SER A 15 -1.26 5.13 0.72
CA SER A 15 -2.47 5.90 0.94
C SER A 15 -2.28 6.84 2.12
N ASP A 16 -2.90 8.01 2.09
CA ASP A 16 -3.00 8.88 3.25
C ASP A 16 -4.15 8.50 4.20
N ASP A 17 -5.09 7.68 3.72
CA ASP A 17 -6.30 7.27 4.44
C ASP A 17 -6.02 6.12 5.42
N SER A 18 -6.33 6.33 6.70
CA SER A 18 -6.10 5.36 7.79
C SER A 18 -6.92 4.07 7.66
N ARG A 19 -8.07 4.09 6.97
CA ARG A 19 -8.88 2.89 6.73
C ARG A 19 -8.19 1.94 5.77
N VAL A 20 -7.47 2.49 4.80
CA VAL A 20 -6.65 1.72 3.85
C VAL A 20 -5.51 1.02 4.57
N TRP A 21 -4.96 1.64 5.61
CA TRP A 21 -3.88 1.06 6.39
C TRP A 21 -4.37 -0.12 7.22
N GLN A 22 -5.54 0.02 7.86
CA GLN A 22 -6.15 -1.08 8.59
C GLN A 22 -6.44 -2.25 7.65
N ALA A 23 -7.01 -2.00 6.47
CA ALA A 23 -7.24 -3.03 5.46
C ALA A 23 -5.93 -3.70 4.99
N ALA A 24 -4.85 -2.92 4.86
CA ALA A 24 -3.55 -3.44 4.46
C ALA A 24 -2.94 -4.36 5.53
N LEU A 25 -3.01 -3.95 6.80
CA LEU A 25 -2.56 -4.75 7.94
C LEU A 25 -3.36 -6.04 8.10
N GLU A 26 -4.69 -5.97 7.96
CA GLU A 26 -5.57 -7.15 7.98
C GLU A 26 -5.23 -8.15 6.87
N ALA A 27 -4.80 -7.66 5.71
CA ALA A 27 -4.37 -8.48 4.59
C ALA A 27 -2.93 -9.02 4.74
N GLY A 28 -2.24 -8.71 5.84
CA GLY A 28 -0.88 -9.18 6.11
C GLY A 28 0.21 -8.41 5.37
N LEU A 29 -0.09 -7.25 4.79
CA LEU A 29 0.94 -6.39 4.20
C LEU A 29 1.83 -5.82 5.30
N LYS A 30 3.14 -5.72 4.99
CA LYS A 30 4.11 -5.22 5.97
C LYS A 30 4.23 -3.70 5.85
N PRO A 31 4.07 -2.93 6.93
CA PRO A 31 4.34 -1.51 6.91
C PRO A 31 5.82 -1.26 6.65
N MET A 32 6.13 -0.37 5.72
CA MET A 32 7.46 0.18 5.51
C MET A 32 7.52 1.56 6.17
N ALA A 33 8.40 1.68 7.17
CA ALA A 33 8.61 2.92 7.90
C ALA A 33 9.27 4.00 7.02
N GLU A 34 10.15 3.59 6.10
CA GLU A 34 10.93 4.49 5.27
C GLU A 34 11.12 3.87 3.88
N TYR A 35 10.32 4.30 2.91
CA TYR A 35 10.65 4.08 1.52
C TYR A 35 10.90 5.43 0.87
N ARG A 36 12.13 5.61 0.40
CA ARG A 36 12.53 6.75 -0.41
C ARG A 36 12.22 6.39 -1.85
N ARG A 37 11.23 7.06 -2.44
CA ARG A 37 11.04 6.98 -3.89
C ARG A 37 12.35 7.41 -4.59
N PRO A 38 12.63 6.95 -5.82
CA PRO A 38 13.83 7.36 -6.57
C PRO A 38 13.97 8.88 -6.77
N ASP A 39 12.86 9.62 -6.68
CA ASP A 39 12.77 11.09 -6.71
C ASP A 39 13.10 11.76 -5.35
N GLY A 40 13.40 10.99 -4.31
CA GLY A 40 13.86 11.47 -3.01
C GLY A 40 12.78 11.59 -1.93
N VAL A 41 11.50 11.30 -2.23
CA VAL A 41 10.41 11.47 -1.25
C VAL A 41 10.35 10.29 -0.28
N LEU A 42 10.48 10.58 1.03
CA LEU A 42 10.25 9.65 2.13
C LEU A 42 8.76 9.61 2.47
N PHE A 43 8.11 8.46 2.34
CA PHE A 43 6.73 8.29 2.80
C PHE A 43 6.68 7.32 3.99
N ALA A 44 6.23 7.80 5.15
CA ALA A 44 6.00 7.00 6.36
C ALA A 44 4.72 6.14 6.32
N LYS A 45 4.17 5.87 5.12
CA LYS A 45 2.77 5.43 4.94
C LYS A 45 2.63 4.37 3.82
N GLN A 46 3.64 3.51 3.68
CA GLN A 46 3.68 2.51 2.62
C GLN A 46 3.58 1.10 3.16
N PHE A 47 2.94 0.24 2.39
CA PHE A 47 2.79 -1.18 2.69
C PHE A 47 3.37 -1.98 1.53
N VAL A 48 4.14 -3.02 1.85
CA VAL A 48 4.75 -3.89 0.84
C VAL A 48 4.28 -5.33 1.01
N GLY A 49 4.00 -6.00 -0.11
CA GLY A 49 3.67 -7.41 -0.15
C GLY A 49 3.51 -7.91 -1.57
N ASP A 50 3.00 -9.13 -1.72
CA ASP A 50 2.74 -9.75 -3.01
C ASP A 50 1.76 -8.92 -3.85
N GLY A 51 2.00 -8.89 -5.17
CA GLY A 51 1.19 -8.12 -6.12
C GLY A 51 -0.31 -8.47 -6.04
N GLU A 52 -0.64 -9.76 -5.94
CA GLU A 52 -2.03 -10.21 -5.79
C GLU A 52 -2.67 -9.73 -4.48
N VAL A 53 -1.91 -9.72 -3.38
CA VAL A 53 -2.40 -9.25 -2.08
C VAL A 53 -2.64 -7.75 -2.11
N VAL A 54 -1.71 -6.99 -2.70
CA VAL A 54 -1.87 -5.55 -2.92
C VAL A 54 -3.12 -5.25 -3.74
N GLN A 55 -3.36 -5.98 -4.84
CA GLN A 55 -4.55 -5.78 -5.67
C GLN A 55 -5.85 -6.08 -4.91
N ARG A 56 -5.90 -7.16 -4.13
CA ARG A 56 -7.09 -7.46 -3.30
C ARG A 56 -7.39 -6.35 -2.29
N VAL A 57 -6.37 -5.77 -1.68
CA VAL A 57 -6.55 -4.64 -0.76
C VAL A 57 -7.06 -3.40 -1.48
N VAL A 58 -6.53 -3.10 -2.67
CA VAL A 58 -7.03 -1.99 -3.50
C VAL A 58 -8.50 -2.16 -3.83
N GLU A 59 -8.93 -3.35 -4.25
CA GLU A 59 -10.34 -3.62 -4.57
C GLU A 59 -11.23 -3.50 -3.34
N LYS A 60 -10.85 -4.11 -2.21
CA LYS A 60 -11.57 -3.99 -0.93
C LYS A 60 -11.73 -2.52 -0.52
N VAL A 61 -10.67 -1.72 -0.67
CA VAL A 61 -10.71 -0.29 -0.38
C VAL A 61 -11.67 0.44 -1.32
N LYS A 62 -11.64 0.17 -2.63
CA LYS A 62 -12.57 0.81 -3.58
C LYS A 62 -14.04 0.58 -3.20
N GLU A 63 -14.38 -0.60 -2.68
CA GLU A 63 -15.73 -0.89 -2.19
C GLU A 63 -16.08 -0.09 -0.92
N MET A 64 -15.09 0.19 -0.05
CA MET A 64 -15.28 0.95 1.19
C MET A 64 -15.43 2.47 0.99
N VAL A 65 -14.96 3.03 -0.13
CA VAL A 65 -15.04 4.48 -0.43
C VAL A 65 -16.19 4.79 -1.41
N LYS A 66 -17.10 3.83 -1.64
CA LYS A 66 -18.29 4.00 -2.49
C LYS A 66 -19.43 4.69 -1.76
#